data_AF-A0A9W7GW15-F1
#
_entry.id   AF-A0A9W7GW15-F1
#
_cell.length_a   1.000
_cell.length_b   1.000
_cell.length_c   1.000
_cell.angle_alpha   90.00
_cell.angle_beta   90.00
_cell.angle_gamma   90.00
#
_symmetry.space_group_name_H-M   'P 1'
#
loop_
_entity.id
_entity.type
_entity.pdbx_description
1 polymer ?
#
loop_
_entity_poly.entity_id
_entity_poly.type
_entity_poly.pdbx_seq_one_letter_code
_entity_poly.pdbx_strand_id
1 'polypeptide(L)'
;MIKHIFGKLKSSHHEPNGDEINGSRFNGGTVTVNSHSSSSNDLNQGIYGALPGFRDVPITEKQSLFIMKLNMCCVVFDFSDPTKNLREKDIKKQTLLELIDYISSVTSKFNELVVQEMTRMVAANLFRTFPSPNHHNKLIGMYDLEDEEPAMDPAWPHLQIVYELLLRFVASPETDAKLAKRYMDHSFVLKLLDLLDSDDQRERDYLKMVLHRIYGKFMVHRPFIRKAINNIFYRFIFETEKHKGICELLEILGSIINGFGLPLKEEHKLFLVRALIPLHKPKCVSVYHPQFSYCITQFVEKDFKLADTVIRGLLKYWPVINSSKEVLFVGELEEVLEATRAAEFIRCMVPLFRQIGRSLNSSHFQVAERALLLLNNDHIRNLINQNRAVILPIIFPALERNTRGHWNQAVQSLTLNVRKIFSDADQMLFDECLLRFQEDESKEKEMQEKRELTWRHLEDVAAVSRFVSSIAIATATVTVTATATGPTPKGLVGS
;
A
#
# COMPACT_ATOMS: atom_id res chain seq x y z
N MET A 1 10.64 -2.76 23.58
CA MET A 1 11.47 -1.69 24.19
C MET A 1 10.84 -0.30 23.97
N ILE A 2 9.54 -0.12 24.27
CA ILE A 2 8.78 1.14 23.99
C ILE A 2 7.71 1.33 25.07
N LYS A 3 8.10 1.50 26.34
CA LYS A 3 7.15 1.71 27.45
C LYS A 3 7.56 2.77 28.49
N HIS A 4 8.57 3.60 28.22
CA HIS A 4 9.16 4.45 29.27
C HIS A 4 9.41 5.91 28.92
N ILE A 5 8.52 6.56 28.15
CA ILE A 5 8.58 8.02 27.97
C ILE A 5 7.18 8.63 27.80
N PHE A 6 6.30 8.60 28.81
CA PHE A 6 5.12 9.49 28.79
C PHE A 6 4.71 9.95 30.18
N GLY A 7 5.16 11.17 30.53
CA GLY A 7 4.66 11.97 31.63
C GLY A 7 3.71 13.07 31.13
N LYS A 8 2.48 13.02 31.66
CA LYS A 8 1.38 14.01 31.74
C LYS A 8 1.66 15.46 31.31
N LEU A 9 0.66 16.09 30.65
CA LEU A 9 -0.06 17.26 31.17
C LEU A 9 -1.31 17.63 30.32
N LYS A 10 -2.34 18.09 31.03
CA LYS A 10 -3.72 18.46 30.63
C LYS A 10 -3.89 20.00 30.61
N SER A 11 -5.03 20.46 30.05
CA SER A 11 -5.82 21.69 30.38
C SER A 11 -5.54 22.96 29.53
N SER A 12 -6.45 23.40 28.64
CA SER A 12 -7.58 24.39 28.77
C SER A 12 -7.11 25.86 28.66
N HIS A 13 -7.76 26.89 28.07
CA HIS A 13 -9.15 27.24 27.73
C HIS A 13 -9.19 28.39 26.66
N HIS A 14 -10.33 28.52 25.96
CA HIS A 14 -11.04 29.69 25.36
C HIS A 14 -10.35 30.99 24.85
N GLU A 15 -10.49 31.23 23.53
CA GLU A 15 -11.22 32.32 22.77
C GLU A 15 -11.53 33.70 23.41
N PRO A 16 -11.94 34.77 22.65
CA PRO A 16 -12.29 34.85 21.20
C PRO A 16 -11.86 36.13 20.40
N ASN A 17 -12.01 36.00 19.06
CA ASN A 17 -12.56 36.89 18.01
C ASN A 17 -12.21 38.39 17.77
N GLY A 18 -12.22 38.71 16.46
CA GLY A 18 -12.50 40.03 15.83
C GLY A 18 -11.24 40.68 15.25
N ASP A 19 -11.17 41.24 14.04
CA ASP A 19 -12.14 41.44 12.97
C ASP A 19 -11.41 41.62 11.62
N GLU A 20 -12.25 41.47 10.61
CA GLU A 20 -12.18 41.61 9.17
C GLU A 20 -11.66 42.94 8.56
N ILE A 21 -11.24 42.83 7.28
CA ILE A 21 -11.50 43.73 6.12
C ILE A 21 -10.38 44.65 5.53
N ASN A 22 -10.34 44.58 4.18
CA ASN A 22 -9.80 45.43 3.12
C ASN A 22 -8.30 45.30 2.76
N GLY A 23 -7.89 45.01 1.52
CA GLY A 23 -8.56 45.16 0.23
C GLY A 23 -8.08 46.42 -0.48
N SER A 24 -7.00 46.31 -1.27
CA SER A 24 -6.69 47.30 -2.31
C SER A 24 -5.88 46.67 -3.44
N ARG A 25 -6.50 46.68 -4.64
CA ARG A 25 -5.88 46.43 -5.94
C ARG A 25 -5.04 47.66 -6.31
N PHE A 26 -3.85 47.44 -6.85
CA PHE A 26 -3.20 48.39 -7.75
C PHE A 26 -2.78 47.66 -9.03
N ASN A 27 -3.16 48.27 -10.14
CA ASN A 27 -2.91 47.85 -11.51
C ASN A 27 -1.81 48.77 -12.08
N GLY A 28 -0.86 48.24 -12.84
CA GLY A 28 0.13 49.08 -13.51
C GLY A 28 1.21 48.33 -14.30
N GLY A 29 1.02 48.26 -15.61
CA GLY A 29 2.08 48.49 -16.60
C GLY A 29 3.06 47.36 -16.89
N THR A 30 2.75 46.54 -17.87
CA THR A 30 3.66 45.64 -18.57
C THR A 30 4.66 46.44 -19.41
N VAL A 31 5.94 46.43 -19.01
CA VAL A 31 7.06 46.85 -19.87
C VAL A 31 7.79 45.58 -20.30
N THR A 32 7.68 45.27 -21.59
CA THR A 32 8.47 44.26 -22.28
C THR A 32 9.91 44.74 -22.45
N VAL A 33 10.88 44.04 -21.85
CA VAL A 33 12.29 44.13 -22.23
C VAL A 33 12.77 42.74 -22.63
N ASN A 34 13.05 42.62 -23.92
CA ASN A 34 13.83 41.56 -24.53
C ASN A 34 15.30 41.72 -24.11
N SER A 35 15.89 40.68 -23.51
CA SER A 35 17.36 40.54 -23.39
C SER A 35 17.67 39.05 -23.44
N HIS A 36 17.94 38.53 -24.64
CA HIS A 36 19.30 38.20 -25.08
C HIS A 36 20.05 37.27 -24.11
N SER A 37 20.14 36.03 -24.58
CA SER A 37 21.03 34.96 -24.16
C SER A 37 22.48 35.45 -24.00
N SER A 38 22.99 35.34 -22.77
CA SER A 38 24.42 35.29 -22.50
C SER A 38 24.67 34.53 -21.20
N SER A 39 25.12 33.28 -21.38
CA SER A 39 26.18 32.62 -20.59
C SER A 39 26.36 33.11 -19.15
N SER A 40 25.66 32.47 -18.21
CA SER A 40 25.80 32.71 -16.76
C SER A 40 26.58 31.61 -16.02
N ASN A 41 27.36 30.79 -16.73
CA ASN A 41 28.04 29.62 -16.15
C ASN A 41 29.49 29.85 -15.67
N ASP A 42 30.08 31.04 -15.82
CA ASP A 42 31.51 31.24 -15.56
C ASP A 42 31.88 32.22 -14.43
N LEU A 43 30.93 32.64 -13.57
CA LEU A 43 31.22 33.62 -12.50
C LEU A 43 31.21 33.05 -11.06
N ASN A 44 30.94 31.76 -10.86
CA ASN A 44 30.92 31.14 -9.52
C ASN A 44 32.19 30.36 -9.14
N GLN A 45 33.23 30.36 -9.97
CA GLN A 45 34.42 29.52 -9.76
C GLN A 45 35.47 30.10 -8.77
N GLY A 46 35.20 31.24 -8.12
CA GLY A 46 36.22 31.96 -7.34
C GLY A 46 36.01 32.18 -5.84
N ILE A 47 34.82 31.97 -5.25
CA ILE A 47 34.51 32.47 -3.88
C ILE A 47 33.65 31.51 -3.05
N TYR A 48 33.94 30.20 -3.07
CA TYR A 48 33.38 29.27 -2.08
C TYR A 48 34.45 28.92 -1.03
N GLY A 49 34.79 29.92 -0.21
CA GLY A 49 35.84 29.82 0.81
C GLY A 49 35.36 29.15 2.10
N ALA A 50 36.26 28.43 2.78
CA ALA A 50 35.96 27.84 4.08
C ALA A 50 35.77 28.93 5.15
N LEU A 51 34.64 28.89 5.87
CA LEU A 51 34.36 29.77 6.99
C LEU A 51 35.02 29.25 8.28
N PRO A 52 35.36 30.13 9.26
CA PRO A 52 35.94 29.73 10.55
C PRO A 52 35.12 28.65 11.28
N GLY A 53 35.78 27.83 12.10
CA GLY A 53 35.11 26.80 12.90
C GLY A 53 34.38 27.40 14.11
N PHE A 54 33.32 26.74 14.58
CA PHE A 54 32.57 27.20 15.78
C PHE A 54 33.38 27.19 17.09
N ARG A 55 34.55 26.54 17.10
CA ARG A 55 35.47 26.51 18.25
C ARG A 55 36.34 27.75 18.33
N ASP A 56 36.57 28.41 17.20
CA ASP A 56 37.52 29.51 17.07
C ASP A 56 36.87 30.89 17.24
N VAL A 57 35.56 30.91 17.51
CA VAL A 57 34.73 32.12 17.52
C VAL A 57 34.00 32.28 18.87
N PRO A 58 33.92 33.50 19.43
CA PRO A 58 33.20 33.78 20.67
C PRO A 58 31.72 33.39 20.61
N ILE A 59 31.13 32.99 21.74
CA ILE A 59 29.71 32.54 21.84
C ILE A 59 28.73 33.57 21.23
N THR A 60 29.02 34.87 21.39
CA THR A 60 28.22 35.98 20.85
C THR A 60 28.14 36.01 19.33
N GLU A 61 29.17 35.54 18.64
CA GLU A 61 29.28 35.52 17.18
C GLU A 61 28.89 34.16 16.57
N LYS A 62 28.73 33.11 17.39
CA LYS A 62 28.37 31.78 16.89
C LYS A 62 27.04 31.77 16.13
N GLN A 63 26.07 32.57 16.56
CA GLN A 63 24.77 32.62 15.91
C GLN A 63 24.80 33.28 14.52
N SER A 64 25.55 34.39 14.37
CA SER A 64 25.73 35.03 13.07
C SER A 64 26.54 34.12 12.13
N LEU A 65 27.59 33.47 12.64
CA LEU A 65 28.36 32.48 11.89
C LEU A 65 27.50 31.29 11.46
N PHE A 66 26.58 30.82 12.31
CA PHE A 66 25.65 29.76 11.97
C PHE A 66 24.78 30.14 10.77
N ILE A 67 24.24 31.36 10.75
CA ILE A 67 23.45 31.88 9.62
C ILE A 67 24.31 31.99 8.34
N MET A 68 25.54 32.47 8.44
CA MET A 68 26.45 32.54 7.28
C MET A 68 26.76 31.15 6.71
N LYS A 69 27.04 30.16 7.57
CA LYS A 69 27.26 28.77 7.16
C LYS A 69 26.00 28.14 6.54
N LEU A 70 24.80 28.40 7.07
CA LEU A 70 23.55 27.96 6.45
C LEU A 70 23.38 28.51 5.03
N ASN A 71 23.62 29.81 4.82
CA ASN A 71 23.51 30.43 3.51
C ASN A 71 24.54 29.89 2.52
N MET A 72 25.76 29.64 2.97
CA MET A 72 26.78 28.97 2.17
C MET A 72 26.31 27.57 1.71
N CYS A 73 25.69 26.80 2.61
CA CYS A 73 25.16 25.47 2.30
C CYS A 73 23.92 25.47 1.38
N CYS A 74 23.31 26.62 1.07
CA CYS A 74 22.23 26.71 0.07
C CYS A 74 22.71 26.45 -1.36
N VAL A 75 24.01 26.59 -1.65
CA VAL A 75 24.58 26.31 -2.97
C VAL A 75 24.55 24.80 -3.23
N VAL A 76 23.76 24.35 -4.20
CA VAL A 76 23.67 22.94 -4.60
C VAL A 76 24.72 22.64 -5.67
N PHE A 77 25.49 21.57 -5.46
CA PHE A 77 26.49 21.10 -6.42
C PHE A 77 25.93 19.93 -7.23
N ASP A 78 26.29 19.86 -8.51
CA ASP A 78 25.98 18.72 -9.37
C ASP A 78 26.94 17.55 -9.07
N PHE A 79 26.36 16.39 -8.80
CA PHE A 79 27.07 15.14 -8.52
C PHE A 79 27.03 14.16 -9.69
N SER A 80 26.38 14.51 -10.81
CA SER A 80 26.37 13.71 -12.05
C SER A 80 27.79 13.53 -12.61
N ASP A 81 28.65 14.54 -12.41
CA ASP A 81 30.09 14.47 -12.65
C ASP A 81 30.86 14.51 -11.30
N PRO A 82 31.41 13.37 -10.83
CA PRO A 82 32.13 13.30 -9.58
C PRO A 82 33.39 14.17 -9.54
N THR A 83 33.98 14.51 -10.69
CA THR A 83 35.29 15.18 -10.77
C THR A 83 35.20 16.70 -10.68
N LYS A 84 34.01 17.28 -10.89
CA LYS A 84 33.79 18.73 -10.80
C LYS A 84 33.62 19.20 -9.35
N ASN A 85 34.20 20.37 -9.05
CA ASN A 85 34.05 21.09 -7.78
C ASN A 85 34.41 20.25 -6.53
N LEU A 86 35.45 19.40 -6.63
CA LEU A 86 35.85 18.49 -5.54
C LEU A 86 36.12 19.24 -4.23
N ARG A 87 36.85 20.36 -4.32
CA ARG A 87 37.22 21.18 -3.16
C ARG A 87 35.99 21.81 -2.52
N GLU A 88 35.11 22.42 -3.31
CA GLU A 88 33.91 23.09 -2.83
C GLU A 88 32.90 22.10 -2.25
N LYS A 89 32.78 20.91 -2.87
CA LYS A 89 31.98 19.79 -2.34
C LYS A 89 32.48 19.35 -0.97
N ASP A 90 33.79 19.22 -0.77
CA ASP A 90 34.37 18.84 0.51
C ASP A 90 34.19 19.93 1.58
N ILE A 91 34.43 21.20 1.21
CA ILE A 91 34.17 22.35 2.11
C ILE A 91 32.71 22.37 2.55
N LYS A 92 31.75 22.18 1.63
CA LYS A 92 30.32 22.13 1.97
C LYS A 92 30.02 20.96 2.91
N LYS A 93 30.58 19.79 2.63
CA LYS A 93 30.40 18.59 3.47
C LYS A 93 30.88 18.86 4.90
N GLN A 94 32.09 19.39 5.08
CA GLN A 94 32.64 19.70 6.38
C GLN A 94 31.82 20.79 7.10
N THR A 95 31.37 21.81 6.37
CA THR A 95 30.50 22.86 6.92
C THR A 95 29.17 22.29 7.41
N LEU A 96 28.55 21.37 6.66
CA LEU A 96 27.30 20.71 7.08
C LEU A 96 27.51 19.85 8.34
N LEU A 97 28.64 19.14 8.47
CA LEU A 97 28.97 18.38 9.68
C LEU A 97 29.11 19.30 10.90
N GLU A 98 29.80 20.44 10.75
CA GLU A 98 29.90 21.43 11.82
C GLU A 98 28.54 22.01 12.24
N LEU A 99 27.61 22.19 11.29
CA LEU A 99 26.24 22.63 11.59
C LEU A 99 25.49 21.60 12.45
N ILE A 100 25.65 20.30 12.18
CA ILE A 100 25.07 19.23 12.98
C ILE A 100 25.61 19.25 14.41
N ASP A 101 26.93 19.34 14.55
CA ASP A 101 27.59 19.39 15.85
C ASP A 101 27.14 20.62 16.65
N TYR A 102 27.03 21.77 15.98
CA TYR A 102 26.52 22.99 16.59
C TYR A 102 25.10 22.82 17.12
N ILE A 103 24.13 22.36 16.30
CA ILE A 103 22.74 22.14 16.73
C ILE A 103 22.65 21.18 17.91
N SER A 104 23.52 20.17 17.94
CA SER A 104 23.54 19.17 19.01
C SER A 104 24.12 19.73 20.32
N SER A 105 24.94 20.78 20.24
CA SER A 105 25.59 21.43 21.39
C SER A 105 24.83 22.64 21.95
N VAL A 106 23.97 23.26 21.15
CA VAL A 106 23.23 24.46 21.53
C VAL A 106 22.15 24.13 22.56
N THR A 107 22.17 24.86 23.67
CA THR A 107 21.20 24.76 24.77
C THR A 107 20.23 25.93 24.82
N SER A 108 20.37 26.91 23.92
CA SER A 108 19.49 28.06 23.82
C SER A 108 18.47 27.88 22.69
N LYS A 109 17.29 28.49 22.86
CA LYS A 109 16.26 28.47 21.83
C LYS A 109 16.72 29.16 20.54
N PHE A 110 16.37 28.55 19.40
CA PHE A 110 16.60 29.16 18.10
C PHE A 110 15.68 30.37 17.89
N ASN A 111 16.25 31.49 17.43
CA ASN A 111 15.47 32.67 17.08
C ASN A 111 14.81 32.53 15.70
N GLU A 112 13.93 33.48 15.37
CA GLU A 112 13.15 33.46 14.13
C GLU A 112 14.00 33.43 12.87
N LEU A 113 15.08 34.23 12.83
CA LEU A 113 16.03 34.23 11.71
C LEU A 113 16.66 32.85 11.52
N VAL A 114 17.17 32.21 12.58
CA VAL A 114 17.79 30.88 12.47
C VAL A 114 16.81 29.84 11.90
N VAL A 115 15.55 29.86 12.36
CA VAL A 115 14.51 28.94 11.86
C VAL A 115 14.24 29.17 10.37
N GLN A 116 14.15 30.44 9.94
CA GLN A 116 13.93 30.81 8.54
C GLN A 116 15.09 30.34 7.64
N GLU A 117 16.32 30.66 8.03
CA GLU A 117 17.54 30.31 7.28
C GLU A 117 17.71 28.80 7.19
N MET A 118 17.45 28.08 8.29
CA MET A 118 17.48 26.61 8.33
C MET A 118 16.47 26.02 7.34
N THR A 119 15.22 26.48 7.40
CA THR A 119 14.15 25.96 6.54
C THR A 119 14.46 26.23 5.06
N ARG A 120 15.04 27.39 4.73
CA ARG A 120 15.47 27.72 3.37
C ARG A 120 16.60 26.82 2.89
N MET A 121 17.62 26.61 3.71
CA MET A 121 18.78 25.77 3.37
C MET A 121 18.32 24.32 3.10
N VAL A 122 17.45 23.79 3.97
CA VAL A 122 16.83 22.47 3.77
C VAL A 122 16.02 22.42 2.47
N ALA A 123 15.16 23.41 2.23
CA ALA A 123 14.33 23.45 1.04
C ALA A 123 15.15 23.52 -0.26
N ALA A 124 16.25 24.29 -0.27
CA ALA A 124 17.12 24.43 -1.42
C ALA A 124 17.86 23.13 -1.77
N ASN A 125 18.20 22.31 -0.77
CA ASN A 125 18.95 21.07 -0.96
C ASN A 125 18.05 19.84 -1.22
N LEU A 126 16.90 19.75 -0.53
CA LEU A 126 16.08 18.53 -0.56
C LEU A 126 14.98 18.57 -1.61
N PHE A 127 14.26 19.70 -1.73
CA PHE A 127 13.03 19.75 -2.51
C PHE A 127 13.31 19.79 -4.01
N ARG A 128 13.10 18.64 -4.63
CA ARG A 128 13.25 18.40 -6.07
C ARG A 128 12.09 17.57 -6.58
N THR A 129 11.83 17.65 -7.87
CA THR A 129 10.81 16.84 -8.54
C THR A 129 11.47 15.61 -9.15
N PHE A 130 10.96 14.42 -8.83
CA PHE A 130 11.37 13.20 -9.54
C PHE A 130 10.78 13.20 -10.95
N PRO A 131 11.49 12.64 -11.95
CA PRO A 131 10.93 12.48 -13.28
C PRO A 131 9.62 11.70 -13.19
N SER A 132 8.54 12.22 -13.77
CA SER A 132 7.28 11.48 -13.85
C SER A 132 7.54 10.15 -14.57
N PRO A 133 7.04 9.01 -14.06
CA PRO A 133 7.12 7.76 -14.80
C PRO A 133 6.30 7.94 -16.07
N ASN A 134 6.97 8.26 -17.18
CA ASN A 134 6.33 8.44 -18.48
C ASN A 134 5.36 7.27 -18.71
N HIS A 135 4.12 7.61 -19.09
CA HIS A 135 3.02 6.68 -19.41
C HIS A 135 3.36 5.66 -20.53
N HIS A 136 4.59 5.65 -21.04
CA HIS A 136 5.07 4.78 -22.11
C HIS A 136 5.48 3.37 -21.65
N ASN A 137 5.69 3.14 -20.35
CA ASN A 137 6.01 1.80 -19.82
C ASN A 137 4.78 0.94 -19.48
N LYS A 138 3.63 1.18 -20.11
CA LYS A 138 2.45 0.29 -20.00
C LYS A 138 2.68 -1.12 -20.56
N LEU A 139 3.73 -1.32 -21.36
CA LEU A 139 4.13 -2.62 -21.90
C LEU A 139 5.02 -3.44 -20.94
N ILE A 140 5.55 -2.84 -19.87
CA ILE A 140 6.36 -3.49 -18.84
C ILE A 140 5.44 -3.87 -17.67
N GLY A 141 4.35 -4.56 -17.95
CA GLY A 141 3.45 -5.12 -16.93
C GLY A 141 3.86 -6.50 -16.43
N MET A 142 5.03 -6.99 -16.87
CA MET A 142 5.56 -8.34 -16.61
C MET A 142 6.87 -8.37 -15.83
N TYR A 143 7.53 -7.22 -15.62
CA TYR A 143 8.70 -7.18 -14.74
C TYR A 143 8.22 -7.00 -13.30
N ASP A 144 8.67 -7.91 -12.44
CA ASP A 144 8.43 -7.85 -11.02
C ASP A 144 9.07 -6.58 -10.47
N LEU A 145 8.29 -5.74 -9.77
CA LEU A 145 8.82 -4.54 -9.12
C LEU A 145 9.85 -4.92 -8.03
N GLU A 146 9.87 -6.18 -7.61
CA GLU A 146 10.83 -6.74 -6.67
C GLU A 146 12.27 -6.84 -7.25
N ASP A 147 12.44 -6.85 -8.58
CA ASP A 147 13.74 -7.03 -9.25
C ASP A 147 14.40 -5.70 -9.71
N GLU A 148 13.79 -4.54 -9.48
CA GLU A 148 14.42 -3.25 -9.82
C GLU A 148 15.52 -2.91 -8.80
N GLU A 149 16.79 -2.94 -9.25
CA GLU A 149 17.94 -2.55 -8.42
C GLU A 149 17.77 -1.08 -7.96
N PRO A 150 17.79 -0.79 -6.64
CA PRO A 150 17.52 0.55 -6.14
C PRO A 150 18.53 1.56 -6.69
N ALA A 151 18.04 2.59 -7.38
CA ALA A 151 18.89 3.67 -7.85
C ALA A 151 19.38 4.49 -6.65
N MET A 152 20.71 4.64 -6.54
CA MET A 152 21.36 5.40 -5.47
C MET A 152 21.55 6.85 -5.91
N ASP A 153 21.16 7.81 -5.07
CA ASP A 153 21.32 9.23 -5.41
C ASP A 153 22.82 9.62 -5.36
N PRO A 154 23.42 10.15 -6.44
CA PRO A 154 24.84 10.52 -6.45
C PRO A 154 25.17 11.69 -5.50
N ALA A 155 24.18 12.55 -5.19
CA ALA A 155 24.33 13.64 -4.23
C ALA A 155 24.18 13.19 -2.76
N TRP A 156 23.99 11.89 -2.51
CA TRP A 156 23.82 11.32 -1.17
C TRP A 156 24.84 11.80 -0.12
N PRO A 157 26.15 11.96 -0.41
CA PRO A 157 27.11 12.44 0.57
C PRO A 157 26.78 13.81 1.18
N HIS A 158 26.06 14.68 0.45
CA HIS A 158 25.52 15.93 0.99
C HIS A 158 24.10 15.75 1.54
N LEU A 159 23.23 15.06 0.79
CA LEU A 159 21.83 14.89 1.18
C LEU A 159 21.67 14.19 2.52
N GLN A 160 22.46 13.15 2.80
CA GLN A 160 22.46 12.44 4.08
C GLN A 160 22.65 13.40 5.25
N ILE A 161 23.60 14.33 5.12
CA ILE A 161 23.95 15.29 6.18
C ILE A 161 22.84 16.34 6.33
N VAL A 162 22.25 16.79 5.23
CA VAL A 162 21.10 17.71 5.26
C VAL A 162 19.89 17.06 5.93
N TYR A 163 19.62 15.78 5.64
CA TYR A 163 18.55 15.02 6.31
C TYR A 163 18.80 14.83 7.80
N GLU A 164 20.02 14.45 8.19
CA GLU A 164 20.42 14.33 9.59
C GLU A 164 20.27 15.67 10.32
N LEU A 165 20.70 16.77 9.68
CA LEU A 165 20.55 18.12 10.22
C LEU A 165 19.08 18.50 10.44
N LEU A 166 18.22 18.26 9.45
CA LEU A 166 16.77 18.49 9.56
C LEU A 166 16.16 17.66 10.68
N LEU A 167 16.52 16.37 10.77
CA LEU A 167 16.04 15.48 11.81
C LEU A 167 16.44 15.97 13.21
N ARG A 168 17.71 16.33 13.42
CA ARG A 168 18.23 16.88 14.68
C ARG A 168 17.52 18.18 15.04
N PHE A 169 17.35 19.08 14.06
CA PHE A 169 16.67 20.35 14.25
C PHE A 169 15.22 20.19 14.67
N VAL A 170 14.46 19.32 13.99
CA VAL A 170 13.05 19.07 14.34
C VAL A 170 12.94 18.38 15.70
N ALA A 171 13.81 17.41 15.99
CA ALA A 171 13.81 16.66 17.25
C ALA A 171 14.32 17.47 18.46
N SER A 172 15.11 18.52 18.24
CA SER A 172 15.70 19.32 19.31
C SER A 172 14.62 19.94 20.23
N PRO A 173 14.77 19.88 21.56
CA PRO A 173 13.87 20.56 22.50
C PRO A 173 13.92 22.09 22.35
N GLU A 174 15.04 22.63 21.85
CA GLU A 174 15.26 24.07 21.71
C GLU A 174 14.52 24.70 20.52
N THR A 175 14.02 23.86 19.60
CA THR A 175 13.20 24.32 18.48
C THR A 175 11.76 24.54 18.94
N ASP A 176 11.39 25.81 19.10
CA ASP A 176 10.02 26.22 19.49
C ASP A 176 9.00 25.87 18.39
N ALA A 177 8.07 24.98 18.73
CA ALA A 177 7.02 24.52 17.81
C ALA A 177 6.08 25.64 17.36
N LYS A 178 5.84 26.68 18.18
CA LYS A 178 4.96 27.80 17.85
C LYS A 178 5.57 28.71 16.78
N LEU A 179 6.90 28.83 16.79
CA LEU A 179 7.67 29.61 15.83
C LEU A 179 7.93 28.80 14.55
N ALA A 180 8.45 27.58 14.69
CA ALA A 180 8.84 26.75 13.56
C ALA A 180 7.67 26.37 12.62
N LYS A 181 6.43 26.23 13.13
CA LYS A 181 5.25 25.98 12.30
C LYS A 181 4.94 27.09 11.27
N ARG A 182 5.48 28.30 11.44
CA ARG A 182 5.29 29.42 10.49
C ARG A 182 6.11 29.23 9.21
N TYR A 183 7.23 28.51 9.31
CA TYR A 183 8.15 28.26 8.21
C TYR A 183 8.02 26.84 7.67
N MET A 184 7.76 25.87 8.55
CA MET A 184 7.41 24.49 8.19
C MET A 184 5.90 24.38 7.96
N ASP A 185 5.39 25.11 6.98
CA ASP A 185 3.96 25.18 6.69
C ASP A 185 3.45 23.93 5.92
N HIS A 186 2.19 23.97 5.47
CA HIS A 186 1.62 22.88 4.67
C HIS A 186 2.34 22.66 3.34
N SER A 187 2.90 23.71 2.73
CA SER A 187 3.66 23.61 1.48
C SER A 187 4.97 22.85 1.72
N PHE A 188 5.68 23.17 2.80
CA PHE A 188 6.88 22.44 3.23
C PHE A 188 6.58 20.95 3.45
N VAL A 189 5.51 20.64 4.19
CA VAL A 189 5.11 19.26 4.48
C VAL A 189 4.71 18.50 3.21
N LEU A 190 4.02 19.15 2.28
CA LEU A 190 3.63 18.52 1.01
C LEU A 190 4.86 18.16 0.17
N LYS A 191 5.81 19.08 0.04
CA LYS A 191 7.08 18.80 -0.67
C LYS A 191 7.89 17.70 0.00
N LEU A 192 7.87 17.62 1.33
CA LEU A 192 8.51 16.53 2.07
C LEU A 192 7.83 15.18 1.80
N LEU A 193 6.50 15.16 1.67
CA LEU A 193 5.75 13.97 1.29
C LEU A 193 6.02 13.54 -0.15
N ASP A 194 6.15 14.48 -1.08
CA ASP A 194 6.48 14.19 -2.48
C ASP A 194 7.85 13.49 -2.61
N LEU A 195 8.79 13.79 -1.70
CA LEU A 195 10.10 13.14 -1.66
C LEU A 195 10.04 11.64 -1.27
N LEU A 196 8.95 11.16 -0.66
CA LEU A 196 8.80 9.73 -0.33
C LEU A 196 8.67 8.84 -1.57
N ASP A 197 8.50 9.41 -2.76
CA ASP A 197 8.55 8.66 -4.02
C ASP A 197 9.98 8.49 -4.57
N SER A 198 11.01 8.80 -3.77
CA SER A 198 12.42 8.57 -4.09
C SER A 198 12.71 7.09 -4.34
N ASP A 199 13.59 6.80 -5.29
CA ASP A 199 14.15 5.46 -5.54
C ASP A 199 15.09 4.98 -4.42
N ASP A 200 15.75 5.91 -3.73
CA ASP A 200 16.76 5.61 -2.72
C ASP A 200 16.10 5.29 -1.37
N GLN A 201 16.20 4.02 -0.93
CA GLN A 201 15.65 3.57 0.36
C GLN A 201 16.19 4.38 1.55
N ARG A 202 17.46 4.82 1.48
CA ARG A 202 18.08 5.58 2.58
C ARG A 202 17.41 6.94 2.74
N GLU A 203 17.04 7.56 1.63
CA GLU A 203 16.29 8.82 1.63
C GLU A 203 14.90 8.63 2.23
N ARG A 204 14.18 7.57 1.81
CA ARG A 204 12.85 7.24 2.35
C ARG A 204 12.88 7.01 3.86
N ASP A 205 13.92 6.35 4.38
CA ASP A 205 14.08 6.12 5.82
C ASP A 205 14.29 7.41 6.61
N TYR A 206 15.07 8.35 6.10
CA TYR A 206 15.22 9.67 6.73
C TYR A 206 13.91 10.47 6.68
N LEU A 207 13.24 10.49 5.53
CA LEU A 207 11.94 11.15 5.35
C LEU A 207 10.91 10.59 6.33
N LYS A 208 10.87 9.27 6.50
CA LYS A 208 10.02 8.58 7.48
C LYS A 208 10.25 9.12 8.88
N MET A 209 11.50 9.16 9.32
CA MET A 209 11.88 9.65 10.65
C MET A 209 11.51 11.12 10.84
N VAL A 210 11.84 11.97 9.86
CA VAL A 210 11.57 13.42 9.90
C VAL A 210 10.05 13.67 9.95
N LEU A 211 9.28 13.05 9.05
CA LEU A 211 7.84 13.24 8.98
C LEU A 211 7.14 12.77 10.26
N HIS A 212 7.57 11.64 10.85
CA HIS A 212 7.06 11.18 12.13
C HIS A 212 7.34 12.20 13.26
N ARG A 213 8.54 12.78 13.32
CA ARG A 213 8.87 13.84 14.29
C ARG A 213 8.05 15.10 14.08
N ILE A 214 7.85 15.52 12.83
CA ILE A 214 6.98 16.66 12.48
C ILE A 214 5.55 16.40 12.96
N TYR A 215 5.00 15.22 12.68
CA TYR A 215 3.65 14.83 13.10
C TYR A 215 3.49 14.84 14.63
N GLY A 216 4.48 14.33 15.35
CA GLY A 216 4.50 14.29 16.80
C GLY A 216 4.54 15.69 17.41
N LYS A 217 5.49 16.52 16.98
CA LYS A 217 5.81 17.83 17.55
C LYS A 217 4.83 18.94 17.14
N PHE A 218 4.43 18.97 15.86
CA PHE A 218 3.57 20.02 15.32
C PHE A 218 2.12 19.54 15.20
N MET A 219 1.39 19.59 16.30
CA MET A 219 0.00 19.11 16.36
C MET A 219 -0.93 19.74 15.30
N VAL A 220 -0.66 21.00 14.91
CA VAL A 220 -1.43 21.74 13.91
C VAL A 220 -1.40 21.07 12.52
N HIS A 221 -0.32 20.37 12.17
CA HIS A 221 -0.17 19.74 10.86
C HIS A 221 -0.78 18.34 10.81
N ARG A 222 -1.16 17.74 11.95
CA ARG A 222 -1.67 16.36 11.99
C ARG A 222 -2.88 16.11 11.07
N PRO A 223 -3.91 16.99 11.03
CA PRO A 223 -5.03 16.79 10.11
C PRO A 223 -4.59 16.88 8.65
N PHE A 224 -3.71 17.82 8.33
CA PHE A 224 -3.18 18.01 6.97
C PHE A 224 -2.35 16.81 6.51
N ILE A 225 -1.40 16.34 7.33
CA ILE A 225 -0.58 15.15 7.04
C ILE A 225 -1.47 13.93 6.79
N ARG A 226 -2.44 13.65 7.67
CA ARG A 226 -3.38 12.52 7.46
C ARG A 226 -4.15 12.64 6.15
N LYS A 227 -4.62 13.84 5.80
CA LYS A 227 -5.32 14.09 4.54
C LYS A 227 -4.40 13.90 3.32
N ALA A 228 -3.16 14.40 3.39
CA ALA A 228 -2.19 14.29 2.32
C ALA A 228 -1.77 12.82 2.07
N ILE A 229 -1.48 12.06 3.13
CA ILE A 229 -1.18 10.62 3.02
C ILE A 229 -2.38 9.86 2.43
N ASN A 230 -3.60 10.21 2.85
CA ASN A 230 -4.81 9.60 2.29
C ASN A 230 -4.96 9.87 0.78
N ASN A 231 -4.65 11.09 0.33
CA ASN A 231 -4.66 11.42 -1.10
C ASN A 231 -3.59 10.62 -1.87
N ILE A 232 -2.39 10.43 -1.29
CA ILE A 232 -1.35 9.58 -1.89
C ILE A 232 -1.85 8.15 -2.04
N PHE A 233 -2.51 7.59 -1.02
CA PHE A 233 -3.11 6.26 -1.09
C PHE A 233 -4.21 6.17 -2.14
N TYR A 234 -5.08 7.17 -2.26
CA TYR A 234 -6.11 7.17 -3.30
C TYR A 234 -5.49 7.17 -4.71
N ARG A 235 -4.50 8.02 -4.96
CA ARG A 235 -3.78 8.05 -6.24
C ARG A 235 -3.10 6.71 -6.52
N PHE A 236 -2.45 6.13 -5.52
CA PHE A 236 -1.79 4.83 -5.62
C PHE A 236 -2.79 3.71 -5.94
N ILE A 237 -3.91 3.59 -5.22
CA ILE A 237 -4.86 2.48 -5.35
C ILE A 237 -5.68 2.56 -6.64
N PHE A 238 -6.04 3.78 -7.07
CA PHE A 238 -7.05 3.97 -8.12
C PHE A 238 -6.50 4.52 -9.44
N GLU A 239 -5.31 5.16 -9.44
CA GLU A 239 -4.78 5.83 -10.63
C GLU A 239 -3.47 5.20 -11.12
N THR A 240 -2.45 5.12 -10.27
CA THR A 240 -1.08 4.82 -10.72
C THR A 240 -0.62 3.40 -10.44
N GLU A 241 -1.06 2.79 -9.32
CA GLU A 241 -0.49 1.55 -8.74
C GLU A 241 1.04 1.59 -8.61
N LYS A 242 1.63 2.79 -8.57
CA LYS A 242 3.07 3.03 -8.48
C LYS A 242 3.33 4.16 -7.48
N HIS A 243 4.07 3.82 -6.42
CA HIS A 243 4.62 4.74 -5.44
C HIS A 243 5.63 3.99 -4.56
N LYS A 244 6.85 4.51 -4.39
CA LYS A 244 7.94 3.76 -3.72
C LYS A 244 7.87 3.83 -2.19
N GLY A 245 7.34 4.92 -1.65
CA GLY A 245 7.25 5.17 -0.21
C GLY A 245 6.02 4.63 0.54
N ILE A 246 5.26 3.68 -0.01
CA ILE A 246 4.02 3.20 0.64
C ILE A 246 4.33 2.49 1.97
N CYS A 247 5.41 1.70 1.99
CA CYS A 247 5.87 0.99 3.18
C CYS A 247 6.16 1.96 4.34
N GLU A 248 6.96 2.99 4.10
CA GLU A 248 7.37 3.98 5.08
C GLU A 248 6.20 4.82 5.57
N LEU A 249 5.26 5.18 4.67
CA LEU A 249 4.02 5.85 5.05
C LEU A 249 3.19 4.99 6.00
N LEU A 250 3.12 3.68 5.77
CA LEU A 250 2.42 2.74 6.63
C LEU A 250 3.11 2.57 7.99
N GLU A 251 4.45 2.58 8.08
CA GLU A 251 5.14 2.54 9.38
C GLU A 251 4.78 3.75 10.25
N ILE A 252 4.74 4.94 9.65
CA ILE A 252 4.33 6.17 10.34
C ILE A 252 2.87 6.04 10.77
N LEU A 253 1.99 5.60 9.88
CA LEU A 253 0.57 5.41 10.19
C LEU A 253 0.35 4.37 11.28
N GLY A 254 1.10 3.28 11.32
CA GLY A 254 1.03 2.27 12.38
C GLY A 254 1.29 2.89 13.76
N SER A 255 2.32 3.74 13.86
CA SER A 255 2.60 4.49 15.09
C SER A 255 1.48 5.47 15.44
N ILE A 256 0.94 6.18 14.44
CA ILE A 256 -0.18 7.12 14.60
C ILE A 256 -1.44 6.41 15.09
N ILE A 257 -1.79 5.26 14.51
CA ILE A 257 -2.98 4.47 14.84
C ILE A 257 -2.87 3.95 16.27
N ASN A 258 -1.70 3.45 16.67
CA ASN A 258 -1.47 3.04 18.05
C ASN A 258 -1.61 4.24 19.03
N GLY A 259 -1.32 5.47 18.59
CA GLY A 259 -1.54 6.69 19.36
C GLY A 259 -2.99 7.21 19.42
N PHE A 260 -3.95 6.59 18.72
CA PHE A 260 -5.33 7.07 18.74
C PHE A 260 -5.98 6.94 20.12
N GLY A 261 -6.68 8.01 20.51
CA GLY A 261 -7.52 8.03 21.70
C GLY A 261 -8.80 7.22 21.50
N LEU A 262 -9.30 6.61 22.57
CA LEU A 262 -10.57 5.92 22.60
C LEU A 262 -11.67 6.82 23.21
N PRO A 263 -12.91 6.79 22.68
CA PRO A 263 -13.35 6.01 21.52
C PRO A 263 -12.76 6.53 20.20
N LEU A 264 -12.58 5.63 19.22
CA LEU A 264 -12.08 6.00 17.90
C LEU A 264 -13.02 7.00 17.22
N LYS A 265 -12.45 8.08 16.67
CA LYS A 265 -13.18 9.07 15.88
C LYS A 265 -13.68 8.48 14.57
N GLU A 266 -14.80 9.00 14.08
CA GLU A 266 -15.41 8.56 12.82
C GLU A 266 -14.48 8.76 11.62
N GLU A 267 -13.69 9.83 11.60
CA GLU A 267 -12.68 10.06 10.56
C GLU A 267 -11.65 8.92 10.46
N HIS A 268 -11.30 8.28 11.58
CA HIS A 268 -10.34 7.17 11.60
C HIS A 268 -10.98 5.86 11.11
N LYS A 269 -12.26 5.65 11.44
CA LYS A 269 -13.04 4.51 10.93
C LYS A 269 -13.25 4.61 9.41
N LEU A 270 -13.57 5.80 8.92
CA LEU A 270 -13.65 6.08 7.48
C LEU A 270 -12.31 5.88 6.78
N PHE A 271 -11.19 6.25 7.41
CA PHE A 271 -9.86 5.99 6.88
C PHE A 271 -9.57 4.49 6.74
N LEU A 272 -9.90 3.68 7.74
CA LEU A 272 -9.79 2.21 7.65
C LEU A 272 -10.59 1.66 6.45
N VAL A 273 -11.87 2.03 6.36
CA VAL A 273 -12.78 1.46 5.34
C VAL A 273 -12.49 1.95 3.93
N ARG A 274 -12.12 3.22 3.76
CA ARG A 274 -11.98 3.85 2.44
C ARG A 274 -10.56 3.85 1.89
N ALA A 275 -9.55 3.81 2.75
CA ALA A 275 -8.15 3.88 2.34
C ALA A 275 -7.38 2.60 2.64
N LEU A 276 -7.37 2.14 3.91
CA LEU A 276 -6.58 0.97 4.28
C LEU A 276 -7.13 -0.33 3.69
N ILE A 277 -8.41 -0.66 3.87
CA ILE A 277 -8.96 -1.91 3.30
C ILE A 277 -8.75 -1.97 1.77
N PRO A 278 -8.96 -0.90 0.98
CA PRO A 278 -8.66 -0.93 -0.45
C PRO A 278 -7.16 -1.03 -0.83
N LEU A 279 -6.21 -0.78 0.07
CA LEU A 279 -4.76 -1.04 -0.18
C LEU A 279 -4.44 -2.52 -0.37
N HIS A 280 -5.39 -3.42 -0.12
CA HIS A 280 -5.32 -4.82 -0.52
C HIS A 280 -5.39 -5.03 -2.04
N LYS A 281 -5.90 -4.05 -2.80
CA LYS A 281 -6.19 -4.22 -4.24
C LYS A 281 -4.92 -4.27 -5.12
N PRO A 282 -3.92 -3.38 -5.00
CA PRO A 282 -2.73 -3.36 -5.86
C PRO A 282 -1.97 -4.68 -5.90
N LYS A 283 -1.28 -4.95 -7.01
CA LYS A 283 -0.56 -6.23 -7.22
C LYS A 283 0.68 -6.36 -6.34
N CYS A 284 1.42 -5.27 -6.15
CA CYS A 284 2.66 -5.17 -5.37
C CYS A 284 2.45 -5.13 -3.85
N VAL A 285 1.38 -5.75 -3.35
CA VAL A 285 1.07 -5.74 -1.90
C VAL A 285 2.18 -6.38 -1.07
N SER A 286 2.91 -7.36 -1.63
CA SER A 286 4.05 -8.04 -0.97
C SER A 286 5.07 -7.05 -0.40
N VAL A 287 5.37 -5.99 -1.13
CA VAL A 287 6.39 -4.98 -0.79
C VAL A 287 6.08 -4.24 0.52
N TYR A 288 4.80 -4.02 0.83
CA TYR A 288 4.36 -3.24 1.99
C TYR A 288 3.46 -4.03 2.96
N HIS A 289 3.23 -5.32 2.71
CA HIS A 289 2.29 -6.14 3.45
C HIS A 289 2.59 -6.21 4.95
N PRO A 290 3.83 -6.39 5.45
CA PRO A 290 4.08 -6.50 6.89
C PRO A 290 3.64 -5.25 7.67
N GLN A 291 4.00 -4.07 7.17
CA GLN A 291 3.63 -2.78 7.75
C GLN A 291 2.13 -2.52 7.65
N PHE A 292 1.53 -2.98 6.56
CA PHE A 292 0.11 -2.87 6.31
C PHE A 292 -0.74 -3.74 7.24
N SER A 293 -0.40 -5.03 7.37
CA SER A 293 -1.03 -5.98 8.29
C SER A 293 -0.97 -5.44 9.72
N TYR A 294 0.19 -4.90 10.13
CA TYR A 294 0.32 -4.22 11.41
C TYR A 294 -0.70 -3.09 11.59
N CYS A 295 -0.88 -2.21 10.59
CA CYS A 295 -1.87 -1.14 10.66
C CYS A 295 -3.31 -1.67 10.82
N ILE A 296 -3.67 -2.72 10.08
CA ILE A 296 -5.00 -3.33 10.14
C ILE A 296 -5.24 -3.96 11.52
N THR A 297 -4.30 -4.75 12.01
CA THR A 297 -4.39 -5.41 13.33
C THR A 297 -4.46 -4.37 14.45
N GLN A 298 -3.69 -3.28 14.39
CA GLN A 298 -3.76 -2.18 15.36
C GLN A 298 -5.17 -1.53 15.42
N PHE A 299 -5.86 -1.40 14.29
CA PHE A 299 -7.24 -0.89 14.29
C PHE A 299 -8.20 -1.82 15.02
N VAL A 300 -8.07 -3.13 14.82
CA VAL A 300 -8.91 -4.15 15.48
C VAL A 300 -8.61 -4.22 16.97
N GLU A 301 -7.34 -4.12 17.38
CA GLU A 301 -6.95 -4.06 18.79
C GLU A 301 -7.53 -2.83 19.51
N LYS A 302 -7.62 -1.68 18.83
CA LYS A 302 -8.21 -0.45 19.38
C LYS A 302 -9.73 -0.52 19.52
N ASP A 303 -10.41 -1.12 18.56
CA ASP A 303 -11.87 -1.32 18.58
C ASP A 303 -12.22 -2.67 17.92
N PHE A 304 -12.40 -3.69 18.75
CA PHE A 304 -12.67 -5.06 18.30
C PHE A 304 -13.93 -5.19 17.43
N LYS A 305 -14.87 -4.23 17.49
CA LYS A 305 -16.07 -4.22 16.64
C LYS A 305 -15.74 -4.01 15.16
N LEU A 306 -14.53 -3.52 14.85
CA LEU A 306 -14.05 -3.35 13.48
C LEU A 306 -13.63 -4.67 12.83
N ALA A 307 -13.46 -5.75 13.60
CA ALA A 307 -13.06 -7.06 13.08
C ALA A 307 -13.97 -7.56 11.95
N ASP A 308 -15.30 -7.52 12.12
CA ASP A 308 -16.26 -7.94 11.08
C ASP A 308 -16.11 -7.09 9.80
N THR A 309 -15.83 -5.79 9.94
CA THR A 309 -15.65 -4.88 8.80
C THR A 309 -14.35 -5.21 8.04
N VAL A 310 -13.26 -5.44 8.77
CA VAL A 310 -11.95 -5.82 8.21
C VAL A 310 -12.04 -7.17 7.49
N ILE A 311 -12.58 -8.20 8.15
CA ILE A 311 -12.70 -9.55 7.59
C ILE A 311 -13.56 -9.53 6.31
N ARG A 312 -14.70 -8.81 6.31
CA ARG A 312 -15.50 -8.64 5.08
C ARG A 312 -14.74 -7.88 3.99
N GLY A 313 -13.89 -6.92 4.36
CA GLY A 313 -12.98 -6.22 3.46
C GLY A 313 -11.98 -7.15 2.80
N LEU A 314 -11.31 -8.01 3.58
CA LEU A 314 -10.40 -9.05 3.11
C LEU A 314 -11.10 -10.01 2.14
N LEU A 315 -12.28 -10.51 2.53
CA LEU A 315 -13.07 -11.40 1.68
C LEU A 315 -13.52 -10.75 0.37
N LYS A 316 -13.81 -9.44 0.38
CA LYS A 316 -14.17 -8.69 -0.84
C LYS A 316 -13.02 -8.59 -1.84
N TYR A 317 -11.78 -8.45 -1.36
CA TYR A 317 -10.59 -8.32 -2.19
C TYR A 317 -9.76 -9.60 -2.27
N TRP A 318 -10.35 -10.75 -1.90
CA TRP A 318 -9.64 -12.03 -1.85
C TRP A 318 -9.01 -12.36 -3.21
N PRO A 319 -7.69 -12.64 -3.27
CA PRO A 319 -7.00 -12.95 -4.52
C PRO A 319 -7.48 -14.28 -5.10
N VAL A 320 -7.80 -14.29 -6.40
CA VAL A 320 -8.21 -15.52 -7.12
C VAL A 320 -7.15 -15.99 -8.12
N ILE A 321 -6.31 -15.07 -8.60
CA ILE A 321 -5.32 -15.32 -9.67
C ILE A 321 -3.86 -15.25 -9.21
N ASN A 322 -3.60 -14.83 -7.96
CA ASN A 322 -2.25 -14.66 -7.43
C ASN A 322 -2.14 -15.43 -6.10
N SER A 323 -1.47 -16.58 -6.14
CA SER A 323 -1.33 -17.48 -4.99
C SER A 323 -0.45 -16.89 -3.90
N SER A 324 0.66 -16.23 -4.24
CA SER A 324 1.53 -15.55 -3.27
C SER A 324 0.75 -14.50 -2.48
N LYS A 325 -0.11 -13.74 -3.16
CA LYS A 325 -1.00 -12.76 -2.53
C LYS A 325 -2.06 -13.43 -1.66
N GLU A 326 -2.61 -14.57 -2.09
CA GLU A 326 -3.55 -15.34 -1.27
C GLU A 326 -2.90 -15.83 0.04
N VAL A 327 -1.65 -16.30 -0.02
CA VAL A 327 -0.88 -16.71 1.18
C VAL A 327 -0.71 -15.53 2.14
N LEU A 328 -0.42 -14.33 1.63
CA LEU A 328 -0.33 -13.10 2.44
C LEU A 328 -1.67 -12.79 3.13
N PHE A 329 -2.79 -12.87 2.40
CA PHE A 329 -4.14 -12.62 2.95
C PHE A 329 -4.51 -13.63 4.05
N VAL A 330 -4.17 -14.90 3.88
CA VAL A 330 -4.39 -15.91 4.94
C VAL A 330 -3.53 -15.59 6.16
N GLY A 331 -2.32 -15.05 5.95
CA GLY A 331 -1.46 -14.58 7.03
C GLY A 331 -2.02 -13.40 7.81
N GLU A 332 -2.42 -12.34 7.12
CA GLU A 332 -3.07 -11.18 7.76
C GLU A 332 -4.38 -11.59 8.47
N LEU A 333 -5.16 -12.47 7.86
CA LEU A 333 -6.38 -12.99 8.46
C LEU A 333 -6.11 -13.72 9.79
N GLU A 334 -4.99 -14.44 9.92
CA GLU A 334 -4.61 -15.07 11.19
C GLU A 334 -4.42 -14.01 12.29
N GLU A 335 -3.63 -12.97 12.01
CA GLU A 335 -3.38 -11.87 12.96
C GLU A 335 -4.68 -11.14 13.35
N VAL A 336 -5.57 -10.89 12.38
CA VAL A 336 -6.87 -10.26 12.63
C VAL A 336 -7.76 -11.16 13.48
N LEU A 337 -7.78 -12.47 13.25
CA LEU A 337 -8.56 -13.42 14.03
C LEU A 337 -8.03 -13.58 15.46
N GLU A 338 -6.71 -13.49 15.68
CA GLU A 338 -6.11 -13.43 17.02
C GLU A 338 -6.60 -12.23 17.82
N ALA A 339 -6.76 -11.07 17.18
CA ALA A 339 -7.33 -9.87 17.82
C ALA A 339 -8.87 -9.90 17.95
N THR A 340 -9.56 -10.87 17.34
CA THR A 340 -11.02 -10.93 17.27
C THR A 340 -11.63 -11.61 18.49
N ARG A 341 -12.73 -11.03 19.01
CA ARG A 341 -13.54 -11.61 20.10
C ARG A 341 -14.64 -12.52 19.57
N ALA A 342 -15.03 -13.52 20.37
CA ALA A 342 -16.06 -14.50 20.01
C ALA A 342 -17.38 -13.88 19.51
N ALA A 343 -17.85 -12.78 20.12
CA ALA A 343 -19.08 -12.10 19.70
C ALA A 343 -19.03 -11.54 18.27
N GLU A 344 -17.89 -10.98 17.87
CA GLU A 344 -17.73 -10.44 16.51
C GLU A 344 -17.44 -11.55 15.50
N PHE A 345 -16.71 -12.60 15.92
CA PHE A 345 -16.42 -13.77 15.09
C PHE A 345 -17.68 -14.44 14.54
N ILE A 346 -18.73 -14.59 15.37
CA ILE A 346 -20.01 -15.18 14.97
C ILE A 346 -20.64 -14.44 13.78
N ARG A 347 -20.41 -13.13 13.65
CA ARG A 347 -21.00 -12.30 12.59
C ARG A 347 -20.38 -12.58 11.22
N CYS A 348 -19.11 -12.96 11.19
CA CYS A 348 -18.34 -13.18 9.95
C CYS A 348 -17.96 -14.64 9.69
N MET A 349 -18.13 -15.57 10.64
CA MET A 349 -17.63 -16.95 10.52
C MET A 349 -18.14 -17.70 9.28
N VAL A 350 -19.42 -17.56 8.92
CA VAL A 350 -20.00 -18.30 7.77
C VAL A 350 -19.35 -17.90 6.44
N PRO A 351 -19.34 -16.62 6.02
CA PRO A 351 -18.67 -16.23 4.78
C PRO A 351 -17.15 -16.46 4.83
N LEU A 352 -16.54 -16.29 6.00
CA LEU A 352 -15.11 -16.55 6.21
C LEU A 352 -14.74 -18.02 5.93
N PHE A 353 -15.41 -18.97 6.58
CA PHE A 353 -15.07 -20.38 6.45
C PHE A 353 -15.49 -20.99 5.12
N ARG A 354 -16.43 -20.36 4.39
CA ARG A 354 -16.67 -20.69 2.98
C ARG A 354 -15.46 -20.36 2.12
N GLN A 355 -14.79 -19.22 2.37
CA GLN A 355 -13.59 -18.85 1.63
C GLN A 355 -12.39 -19.70 2.05
N ILE A 356 -12.18 -19.94 3.35
CA ILE A 356 -11.15 -20.88 3.83
C ILE A 356 -11.36 -22.28 3.24
N GLY A 357 -12.60 -22.77 3.18
CA GLY A 357 -12.92 -24.04 2.52
C GLY A 357 -12.45 -24.13 1.07
N ARG A 358 -12.50 -23.02 0.32
CA ARG A 358 -11.94 -22.95 -1.05
C ARG A 358 -10.42 -23.00 -1.04
N SER A 359 -9.77 -22.24 -0.16
CA SER A 359 -8.30 -22.21 -0.05
C SER A 359 -7.73 -23.56 0.40
N LEU A 360 -8.44 -24.30 1.26
CA LEU A 360 -8.08 -25.68 1.66
C LEU A 360 -8.06 -26.68 0.49
N ASN A 361 -8.87 -26.44 -0.54
CA ASN A 361 -8.93 -27.25 -1.76
C ASN A 361 -8.15 -26.64 -2.93
N SER A 362 -7.35 -25.60 -2.68
CA SER A 362 -6.47 -25.05 -3.70
C SER A 362 -5.48 -26.11 -4.16
N SER A 363 -5.27 -26.23 -5.47
CA SER A 363 -4.23 -27.09 -6.04
C SER A 363 -2.82 -26.54 -5.78
N HIS A 364 -2.71 -25.27 -5.38
CA HIS A 364 -1.46 -24.63 -5.02
C HIS A 364 -1.08 -24.95 -3.58
N PHE A 365 -0.04 -25.77 -3.40
CA PHE A 365 0.29 -26.34 -2.10
C PHE A 365 0.51 -25.28 -0.99
N GLN A 366 1.18 -24.15 -1.28
CA GLN A 366 1.42 -23.11 -0.27
C GLN A 366 0.13 -22.48 0.26
N VAL A 367 -0.90 -22.37 -0.60
CA VAL A 367 -2.20 -21.81 -0.20
C VAL A 367 -2.93 -22.80 0.71
N ALA A 368 -3.02 -24.07 0.28
CA ALA A 368 -3.67 -25.12 1.05
C ALA A 368 -2.97 -25.35 2.40
N GLU A 369 -1.63 -25.41 2.41
CA GLU A 369 -0.82 -25.52 3.61
C GLU A 369 -1.06 -24.34 4.56
N ARG A 370 -0.98 -23.09 4.07
CA ARG A 370 -1.19 -21.90 4.90
C ARG A 370 -2.60 -21.86 5.50
N ALA A 371 -3.62 -22.27 4.75
CA ALA A 371 -5.00 -22.38 5.21
C ALA A 371 -5.20 -23.49 6.25
N LEU A 372 -4.49 -24.62 6.13
CA LEU A 372 -4.51 -25.69 7.14
C LEU A 372 -3.80 -25.25 8.43
N LEU A 373 -2.68 -24.54 8.32
CA LEU A 373 -1.96 -24.00 9.48
C LEU A 373 -2.79 -22.97 10.27
N LEU A 374 -3.63 -22.18 9.58
CA LEU A 374 -4.60 -21.28 10.23
C LEU A 374 -5.52 -22.04 11.21
N LEU A 375 -5.97 -23.23 10.83
CA LEU A 375 -6.83 -24.08 11.68
C LEU A 375 -6.08 -24.70 12.85
N ASN A 376 -4.74 -24.66 12.84
CA ASN A 376 -3.90 -25.17 13.91
C ASN A 376 -3.56 -24.14 14.99
N ASN A 377 -3.79 -22.85 14.73
CA ASN A 377 -3.60 -21.80 15.72
C ASN A 377 -4.56 -22.00 16.92
N ASP A 378 -4.03 -21.97 18.15
CA ASP A 378 -4.80 -22.32 19.35
C ASP A 378 -5.99 -21.38 19.61
N HIS A 379 -5.82 -20.07 19.40
CA HIS A 379 -6.90 -19.11 19.60
C HIS A 379 -8.01 -19.31 18.56
N ILE A 380 -7.63 -19.45 17.29
CA ILE A 380 -8.58 -19.68 16.19
C ILE A 380 -9.29 -21.02 16.36
N ARG A 381 -8.56 -22.07 16.76
CA ARG A 381 -9.12 -23.38 17.10
C ARG A 381 -10.17 -23.28 18.19
N ASN A 382 -9.93 -22.50 19.24
CA ASN A 382 -10.91 -22.27 20.31
C ASN A 382 -12.18 -21.58 19.81
N LEU A 383 -12.05 -20.56 18.96
CA LEU A 383 -13.20 -19.90 18.32
C LEU A 383 -14.00 -20.86 17.42
N ILE A 384 -13.30 -21.71 16.67
CA ILE A 384 -13.91 -22.74 15.83
C ILE A 384 -14.66 -23.76 16.68
N ASN A 385 -14.03 -24.28 17.75
CA ASN A 385 -14.62 -25.29 18.62
C ASN A 385 -15.90 -24.81 19.30
N GLN A 386 -15.98 -23.55 19.69
CA GLN A 386 -17.19 -22.94 20.25
C GLN A 386 -18.35 -22.85 19.23
N ASN A 387 -18.03 -22.82 17.93
CA ASN A 387 -18.99 -22.63 16.84
C ASN A 387 -19.01 -23.82 15.85
N ARG A 388 -18.52 -24.99 16.30
CA ARG A 388 -18.27 -26.15 15.43
C ARG A 388 -19.51 -26.68 14.71
N ALA A 389 -20.68 -26.59 15.34
CA ALA A 389 -21.95 -26.99 14.75
C ALA A 389 -22.27 -26.25 13.44
N VAL A 390 -21.75 -25.03 13.27
CA VAL A 390 -21.89 -24.25 12.03
C VAL A 390 -20.67 -24.38 11.13
N ILE A 391 -19.46 -24.36 11.70
CA ILE A 391 -18.22 -24.29 10.92
C ILE A 391 -17.86 -25.65 10.31
N LEU A 392 -17.94 -26.74 11.08
CA LEU A 392 -17.51 -28.06 10.61
C LEU A 392 -18.26 -28.48 9.35
N PRO A 393 -19.60 -28.40 9.25
CA PRO A 393 -20.32 -28.74 8.01
C PRO A 393 -19.89 -27.92 6.78
N ILE A 394 -19.37 -26.69 6.97
CA ILE A 394 -18.92 -25.83 5.87
C ILE A 394 -17.58 -26.29 5.31
N ILE A 395 -16.62 -26.64 6.17
CA ILE A 395 -15.26 -27.02 5.75
C ILE A 395 -15.09 -28.53 5.54
N PHE A 396 -15.98 -29.35 6.09
CA PHE A 396 -15.88 -30.80 6.04
C PHE A 396 -15.73 -31.36 4.61
N PRO A 397 -16.54 -30.91 3.61
CA PRO A 397 -16.37 -31.38 2.23
C PRO A 397 -14.97 -31.07 1.68
N ALA A 398 -14.38 -29.95 2.08
CA ALA A 398 -13.04 -29.60 1.66
C ALA A 398 -12.00 -30.54 2.27
N LEU A 399 -12.10 -30.85 3.56
CA LEU A 399 -11.18 -31.78 4.23
C LEU A 399 -11.25 -33.19 3.63
N GLU A 400 -12.44 -33.69 3.31
CA GLU A 400 -12.62 -35.02 2.69
C GLU A 400 -12.00 -35.08 1.29
N ARG A 401 -12.31 -34.11 0.42
CA ARG A 401 -11.75 -34.05 -0.94
C ARG A 401 -10.23 -33.96 -0.92
N ASN A 402 -9.68 -33.15 0.00
CA ASN A 402 -8.24 -32.96 0.12
C ASN A 402 -7.54 -34.26 0.56
N THR A 403 -8.13 -35.00 1.49
CA THR A 403 -7.61 -36.30 1.95
C THR A 403 -7.59 -37.34 0.81
N ARG A 404 -8.62 -37.35 -0.04
CA ARG A 404 -8.75 -38.34 -1.12
C ARG A 404 -7.88 -38.04 -2.35
N GLY A 405 -7.57 -36.77 -2.62
CA GLY A 405 -7.09 -36.37 -3.96
C GLY A 405 -6.07 -35.25 -4.03
N HIS A 406 -5.57 -34.70 -2.92
CA HIS A 406 -4.52 -33.68 -3.02
C HIS A 406 -3.18 -34.31 -3.44
N TRP A 407 -2.50 -33.75 -4.43
CA TRP A 407 -1.27 -34.35 -4.97
C TRP A 407 -0.07 -34.26 -4.01
N ASN A 408 -0.04 -33.25 -3.13
CA ASN A 408 1.04 -33.03 -2.16
C ASN A 408 0.78 -33.78 -0.85
N GLN A 409 1.73 -34.64 -0.44
CA GLN A 409 1.63 -35.47 0.76
C GLN A 409 1.65 -34.69 2.08
N ALA A 410 2.38 -33.56 2.16
CA ALA A 410 2.42 -32.75 3.37
C ALA A 410 1.05 -32.10 3.64
N VAL A 411 0.41 -31.60 2.60
CA VAL A 411 -0.97 -31.07 2.67
C VAL A 411 -1.97 -32.16 3.09
N GLN A 412 -1.84 -33.38 2.55
CA GLN A 412 -2.67 -34.51 3.01
C GLN A 412 -2.45 -34.82 4.51
N SER A 413 -1.20 -34.86 4.96
CA SER A 413 -0.85 -35.12 6.36
C SER A 413 -1.42 -34.05 7.30
N LEU A 414 -1.28 -32.77 6.94
CA LEU A 414 -1.88 -31.65 7.68
C LEU A 414 -3.41 -31.74 7.70
N THR A 415 -4.03 -32.14 6.59
CA THR A 415 -5.48 -32.35 6.51
C THR A 415 -5.93 -33.45 7.47
N LEU A 416 -5.21 -34.58 7.53
CA LEU A 416 -5.52 -35.66 8.46
C LEU A 416 -5.40 -35.22 9.92
N ASN A 417 -4.41 -34.40 10.25
CA ASN A 417 -4.28 -33.80 11.57
C ASN A 417 -5.51 -32.94 11.92
N VAL A 418 -5.89 -32.01 11.03
CA VAL A 418 -7.08 -31.17 11.21
C VAL A 418 -8.35 -32.00 11.35
N ARG A 419 -8.53 -33.07 10.55
CA ARG A 419 -9.67 -33.99 10.68
C ARG A 419 -9.70 -34.66 12.05
N LYS A 420 -8.55 -35.14 12.52
CA LYS A 420 -8.43 -35.76 13.84
C LYS A 420 -8.84 -34.79 14.95
N ILE A 421 -8.40 -33.53 14.90
CA ILE A 421 -8.79 -32.49 15.87
C ILE A 421 -10.33 -32.36 15.95
N PHE A 422 -11.02 -32.34 14.81
CA PHE A 422 -12.49 -32.23 14.79
C PHE A 422 -13.18 -33.50 15.29
N SER A 423 -12.67 -34.67 14.93
CA SER A 423 -13.17 -35.98 15.40
C SER A 423 -13.04 -36.11 16.92
N ASP A 424 -11.86 -35.75 17.46
CA ASP A 424 -11.58 -35.81 18.90
C ASP A 424 -12.44 -34.79 19.69
N ALA A 425 -12.83 -33.67 19.06
CA ALA A 425 -13.65 -32.65 19.70
C ALA A 425 -15.15 -33.01 19.74
N ASP A 426 -15.68 -33.65 18.69
CA ASP A 426 -17.10 -34.00 18.58
C ASP A 426 -17.33 -35.13 17.54
N GLN A 427 -17.18 -36.38 17.98
CA GLN A 427 -17.31 -37.55 17.10
C GLN A 427 -18.69 -37.66 16.45
N MET A 428 -19.76 -37.35 17.18
CA MET A 428 -21.14 -37.46 16.65
C MET A 428 -21.38 -36.48 15.51
N LEU A 429 -20.98 -35.21 15.69
CA LEU A 429 -21.10 -34.21 14.64
C LEU A 429 -20.20 -34.54 13.43
N PHE A 430 -19.02 -35.10 13.68
CA PHE A 430 -18.12 -35.54 12.63
C PHE A 430 -18.74 -36.64 11.76
N ASP A 431 -19.33 -37.66 12.40
CA ASP A 431 -20.00 -38.77 11.72
C ASP A 431 -21.25 -38.29 10.94
N GLU A 432 -22.03 -37.36 11.50
CA GLU A 432 -23.14 -36.72 10.81
C GLU A 432 -22.67 -35.98 9.54
N CYS A 433 -21.59 -35.22 9.63
CA CYS A 433 -21.00 -34.52 8.48
C CYS A 433 -20.51 -35.50 7.41
N LEU A 434 -19.94 -36.64 7.83
CA LEU A 434 -19.48 -37.69 6.92
C LEU A 434 -20.64 -38.31 6.14
N LEU A 435 -21.73 -38.67 6.83
CA LEU A 435 -22.94 -39.21 6.20
C LEU A 435 -23.54 -38.21 5.21
N ARG A 436 -23.70 -36.96 5.63
CA ARG A 436 -24.21 -35.89 4.76
C ARG A 436 -23.34 -35.69 3.52
N PHE A 437 -22.02 -35.71 3.67
CA PHE A 437 -21.10 -35.60 2.54
C PHE A 437 -21.27 -36.75 1.54
N GLN A 438 -21.43 -37.99 2.02
CA GLN A 438 -21.67 -39.16 1.16
C GLN A 438 -23.01 -39.06 0.41
N GLU A 439 -24.07 -38.60 1.09
CA GLU A 439 -25.36 -38.35 0.45
C GLU A 439 -25.28 -37.25 -0.62
N ASP A 440 -24.60 -36.14 -0.32
CA ASP A 440 -24.42 -35.04 -1.26
C ASP A 440 -23.58 -35.48 -2.47
N GLU A 441 -22.55 -36.32 -2.27
CA GLU A 441 -21.76 -36.92 -3.35
C GLU A 441 -22.61 -37.84 -4.25
N SER A 442 -23.51 -38.64 -3.68
CA SER A 442 -24.44 -39.48 -4.45
C SER A 442 -25.43 -38.62 -5.26
N LYS A 443 -26.02 -37.61 -4.64
CA LYS A 443 -26.95 -36.68 -5.30
C LYS A 443 -26.26 -35.90 -6.43
N GLU A 444 -25.01 -35.50 -6.25
CA GLU A 444 -24.22 -34.81 -7.28
C GLU A 444 -23.94 -35.72 -8.48
N LYS A 445 -23.62 -37.00 -8.24
CA LYS A 445 -23.46 -38.02 -9.31
C LYS A 445 -24.76 -38.24 -10.08
N GLU A 446 -25.88 -38.44 -9.39
CA GLU A 446 -27.20 -38.57 -10.03
C GLU A 446 -27.57 -37.34 -10.86
N MET A 447 -27.28 -36.14 -10.35
CA MET A 447 -27.54 -34.89 -11.08
C MET A 447 -26.64 -34.77 -12.31
N GLN A 448 -25.38 -35.19 -12.21
CA GLN A 448 -24.45 -35.22 -13.33
C GLN A 448 -24.91 -36.19 -14.43
N GLU A 449 -25.33 -37.39 -14.06
CA GLU A 449 -25.89 -38.38 -15.00
C GLU A 449 -27.15 -37.85 -15.69
N LYS A 450 -28.07 -37.21 -14.95
CA LYS A 450 -29.25 -36.55 -15.52
C LYS A 450 -28.87 -35.45 -16.51
N ARG A 451 -27.87 -34.63 -16.19
CA ARG A 451 -27.36 -33.59 -17.11
C ARG A 451 -26.79 -34.20 -18.37
N GLU A 452 -25.98 -35.25 -18.26
CA GLU A 452 -25.40 -35.96 -19.40
C GLU A 452 -26.47 -36.61 -20.29
N LEU A 453 -27.48 -37.24 -19.70
CA LEU A 453 -28.61 -37.79 -20.46
C LEU A 453 -29.39 -36.70 -21.20
N THR A 454 -29.59 -35.55 -20.56
CA THR A 454 -30.25 -34.40 -21.20
C THR A 454 -29.42 -33.86 -22.36
N TRP A 455 -28.09 -33.76 -22.20
CA TRP A 455 -27.19 -33.35 -23.27
C TRP A 455 -27.17 -34.33 -24.44
N ARG A 456 -27.08 -35.64 -24.17
CA ARG A 456 -27.15 -36.68 -25.21
C ARG A 456 -28.47 -36.62 -25.98
N HIS A 457 -29.60 -36.45 -25.26
CA HIS A 457 -30.89 -36.30 -25.92
C HIS A 457 -30.95 -35.06 -26.83
N LEU A 458 -30.37 -33.93 -26.39
CA LEU A 458 -30.27 -32.72 -27.22
C LEU A 458 -29.40 -32.95 -28.46
N GLU A 459 -28.29 -33.68 -28.32
CA GLU A 459 -27.41 -34.06 -29.44
C GLU A 459 -28.14 -34.95 -30.44
N ASP A 460 -28.88 -35.95 -29.97
CA ASP A 460 -29.69 -36.85 -30.80
C ASP A 460 -30.77 -36.09 -31.58
N VAL A 461 -31.52 -35.22 -30.91
CA VAL A 461 -32.54 -34.36 -31.54
C VAL A 461 -31.90 -33.42 -32.57
N ALA A 462 -30.73 -32.83 -32.26
CA ALA A 462 -30.00 -31.98 -33.19
C ALA A 462 -29.46 -32.77 -34.41
N ALA A 463 -29.03 -34.02 -34.22
CA ALA A 463 -28.59 -34.90 -35.29
C ALA A 463 -29.75 -35.30 -36.21
N VAL A 464 -30.91 -35.66 -35.64
CA VAL A 464 -32.13 -35.96 -36.40
C VAL A 464 -32.62 -34.72 -37.17
N SER A 465 -32.63 -33.54 -36.55
CA SER A 465 -33.02 -32.29 -37.22
C SER A 465 -32.09 -31.92 -38.38
N ARG A 466 -30.77 -32.13 -38.24
CA ARG A 466 -29.80 -31.99 -39.34
C ARG A 466 -30.05 -33.01 -40.46
N PHE A 467 -30.38 -34.25 -40.11
CA PHE A 467 -30.69 -35.29 -41.08
C PHE A 467 -31.99 -35.02 -41.85
N VAL A 468 -33.04 -34.57 -41.14
CA VAL A 468 -34.32 -34.16 -41.75
C VAL A 468 -34.13 -32.92 -42.64
N SER A 469 -33.34 -31.94 -42.22
CA SER A 469 -33.00 -30.78 -43.06
C SER A 469 -32.21 -31.17 -44.30
N SER A 470 -31.26 -32.11 -44.18
CA SER A 470 -30.51 -32.65 -45.32
C SER A 470 -31.40 -33.43 -46.30
N ILE A 471 -32.31 -34.26 -45.78
CA ILE A 471 -33.31 -34.96 -46.61
C ILE A 471 -34.26 -33.97 -47.27
N ALA A 472 -34.73 -32.92 -46.58
CA ALA A 472 -35.60 -31.90 -47.16
C ALA A 472 -34.91 -31.14 -48.31
N ILE A 473 -33.60 -30.87 -48.21
CA ILE A 473 -32.81 -30.28 -49.30
C ILE A 473 -32.65 -31.28 -50.46
N ALA A 474 -32.44 -32.57 -50.17
CA ALA A 474 -32.32 -33.61 -51.19
C ALA A 474 -33.66 -33.90 -51.90
N THR A 475 -34.79 -33.87 -51.20
CA THR A 475 -36.12 -34.07 -51.80
C THR A 475 -36.58 -32.85 -52.58
N ALA A 476 -36.21 -31.63 -52.16
CA ALA A 476 -36.43 -30.41 -52.94
C ALA A 476 -35.64 -30.41 -54.27
N THR A 477 -34.41 -30.93 -54.29
CA THR A 477 -33.63 -31.07 -55.55
C THR A 477 -34.18 -32.17 -56.48
N VAL A 478 -34.77 -33.24 -55.94
CA VAL A 478 -35.43 -34.29 -56.74
C VAL A 478 -36.80 -33.85 -57.29
N THR A 479 -37.55 -33.01 -56.59
CA THR A 479 -38.84 -32.47 -57.11
C THR A 479 -38.64 -31.39 -58.19
N VAL A 480 -37.54 -30.63 -58.14
CA VAL A 480 -37.17 -29.68 -59.20
C VAL A 480 -36.75 -30.41 -60.49
N THR A 481 -36.13 -31.59 -60.41
CA THR A 481 -35.77 -32.37 -61.61
C THR A 481 -36.95 -33.13 -62.22
N ALA A 482 -37.95 -33.54 -61.45
CA ALA A 482 -39.14 -34.24 -61.96
C ALA A 482 -40.13 -33.33 -62.71
N THR A 483 -40.09 -32.01 -62.51
CA THR A 483 -40.94 -31.04 -63.23
C THR A 483 -40.34 -30.53 -64.54
N ALA A 484 -39.11 -30.94 -64.88
CA ALA A 484 -38.41 -30.56 -66.10
C ALA A 484 -38.43 -31.68 -67.16
N THR A 485 -39.62 -32.16 -67.55
CA THR A 485 -39.79 -32.96 -68.79
C THR A 485 -40.89 -32.36 -69.67
N GLY A 486 -40.58 -31.21 -70.26
CA GLY A 486 -41.29 -30.62 -71.41
C GLY A 486 -40.33 -30.52 -72.60
N PRO A 487 -40.82 -30.63 -73.85
CA PRO A 487 -40.04 -31.18 -74.95
C PRO A 487 -38.99 -30.23 -75.53
N THR A 488 -37.93 -30.85 -76.00
CA THR A 488 -36.74 -30.31 -76.68
C THR A 488 -37.05 -29.34 -77.83
N PRO A 489 -36.32 -28.22 -77.96
CA PRO A 489 -36.13 -27.57 -79.24
C PRO A 489 -34.86 -28.08 -79.91
N LYS A 490 -35.01 -28.45 -81.18
CA LYS A 490 -33.96 -28.79 -82.12
C LYS A 490 -33.02 -27.60 -82.33
N GLY A 491 -31.75 -27.94 -82.52
CA GLY A 491 -30.63 -27.02 -82.55
C GLY A 491 -30.56 -26.10 -83.76
N LEU A 492 -29.60 -25.19 -83.70
CA LEU A 492 -29.01 -24.57 -84.87
C LEU A 492 -27.49 -24.52 -84.70
N VAL A 493 -26.85 -25.07 -85.71
CA VAL A 493 -25.42 -25.06 -86.01
C VAL A 493 -25.11 -23.77 -86.75
N GLY A 494 -23.97 -23.16 -86.44
CA GLY A 494 -23.10 -22.60 -87.48
C GLY A 494 -22.93 -21.08 -87.52
N SER A 495 -21.65 -20.71 -87.33
CA SER A 495 -20.92 -19.55 -87.87
C SER A 495 -20.97 -18.24 -87.10
#